data_AF-A0A1S3D4G4-F1
#
_entry.id   AF-A0A1S3D4G4-F1
#
_cell.length_a   1.000
_cell.length_b   1.000
_cell.length_c   1.000
_cell.angle_alpha   90.00
_cell.angle_beta   90.00
_cell.angle_gamma   90.00
#
_symmetry.space_group_name_H-M   'P 1'
#
loop_
_entity.id
_entity.type
_entity.pdbx_description
1 polymer ?
#
loop_
_entity_poly.entity_id
_entity_poly.type
_entity_poly.pdbx_seq_one_letter_code
_entity_poly.pdbx_strand_id
1 'polypeptide(L)'
;MTLNLIDELLSKFINSQHDLESLVDEISEIIKQVQAVDFTKLPNDKKIEADLLVLYAINSLYFINLRIKHVDSDFVKVELKRIQETMKKFKQTKDKLTIMPRLDKDASKRFVRNALWTPPESDTPCDKKTKDIPPVSKKTKFDADGNVIEETITIL
;
A
#
# COMPACT_ATOMS: atom_id res chain seq x y z
N MET A 1 17.35 31.10 49.80
CA MET A 1 16.61 29.94 49.24
C MET A 1 15.97 30.27 47.89
N THR A 2 15.34 31.45 47.73
CA THR A 2 14.71 31.89 46.47
C THR A 2 15.68 32.20 45.32
N LEU A 3 16.89 32.70 45.61
CA LEU A 3 17.90 33.00 44.57
C LEU A 3 18.38 31.73 43.82
N ASN A 4 18.64 30.63 44.54
CA ASN A 4 19.06 29.36 43.92
C ASN A 4 17.99 28.76 42.99
N LEU A 5 16.71 29.00 43.30
CA LEU A 5 15.60 28.54 42.48
C LEU A 5 15.52 29.33 41.16
N ILE A 6 15.81 30.63 41.20
CA ILE A 6 15.84 31.48 40.00
C ILE A 6 16.99 31.06 39.10
N ASP A 7 18.19 30.81 39.64
CA ASP A 7 19.34 30.34 38.85
C ASP A 7 19.10 28.96 38.22
N GLU A 8 18.43 28.05 38.95
CA GLU A 8 18.02 26.75 38.42
C GLU A 8 16.98 26.89 37.29
N LEU A 9 16.01 27.79 37.43
CA LEU A 9 15.03 28.07 36.37
C LEU A 9 15.65 28.74 35.16
N LEU A 10 16.60 29.67 35.37
CA LEU A 10 17.28 30.40 34.30
C LEU A 10 18.14 29.44 33.47
N SER A 11 18.89 28.54 34.13
CA SER A 11 19.70 27.52 33.45
C SER A 11 18.82 26.52 32.67
N LYS A 12 17.69 26.08 33.22
CA LYS A 12 16.73 25.23 32.47
C LYS A 12 16.16 25.94 31.24
N PHE A 13 15.84 27.23 31.36
CA PHE A 13 15.34 28.02 30.23
C PHE A 13 16.39 28.18 29.14
N ILE A 14 17.64 28.51 29.50
CA ILE A 14 18.76 28.63 28.56
C ILE A 14 19.03 27.30 27.84
N ASN A 15 19.02 26.19 28.56
CA ASN A 15 19.19 24.87 27.94
C ASN A 15 18.05 24.55 26.99
N SER A 16 16.80 24.80 27.38
CA SER A 16 15.64 24.59 26.51
C SER A 16 15.66 25.47 25.24
N GLN A 17 16.17 26.70 25.35
CA GLN A 17 16.36 27.59 24.21
C GLN A 17 17.40 27.01 23.25
N HIS A 18 18.54 26.56 23.78
CA HIS A 18 19.61 25.96 22.99
C HIS A 18 19.15 24.66 22.30
N ASP A 19 18.40 23.82 23.01
CA ASP A 19 17.81 22.61 22.45
C ASP A 19 16.88 22.94 21.27
N LEU A 20 16.06 24.00 21.41
CA LEU A 20 15.16 24.44 20.35
C LEU A 20 15.94 24.97 19.12
N GLU A 21 17.01 25.72 19.33
CA GLU A 21 17.88 26.18 18.24
C GLU A 21 18.52 25.01 17.50
N SER A 22 19.06 24.02 18.24
CA SER A 22 19.63 22.80 17.65
C SER A 22 18.61 22.03 16.81
N LEU A 23 17.39 21.86 17.32
CA LEU A 23 16.32 21.17 16.60
C LEU A 23 15.93 21.89 15.30
N VAL A 24 15.93 23.23 15.30
CA VAL A 24 15.64 24.02 14.09
C VAL A 24 16.74 23.85 13.04
N ASP A 25 18.01 23.80 13.46
CA ASP A 25 19.14 23.56 12.56
C ASP A 25 19.09 22.15 11.95
N GLU A 26 18.73 21.13 12.75
CA GLU A 26 18.51 19.77 12.26
C GLU A 26 17.39 19.70 11.21
N ILE A 27 16.24 20.33 11.48
CA ILE A 27 15.12 20.39 10.53
C ILE A 27 15.55 21.11 9.23
N SER A 28 16.29 22.21 9.36
CA SER A 28 16.83 22.95 8.21
C SER A 28 17.73 22.08 7.35
N GLU A 29 18.58 21.26 7.97
CA GLU A 29 19.47 20.35 7.25
C GLU A 29 18.71 19.23 6.55
N ILE A 30 17.69 18.65 7.21
CA ILE A 30 16.80 17.65 6.60
C ILE A 30 16.09 18.24 5.37
N ILE A 31 15.60 19.48 5.45
CA ILE A 31 14.92 20.14 4.33
C ILE A 31 15.87 20.32 3.13
N LYS A 32 17.13 20.73 3.38
CA LYS A 32 18.14 20.84 2.31
C LYS A 32 18.42 19.49 1.65
N GLN A 33 18.55 18.43 2.45
CA GLN A 33 18.74 17.08 1.93
C GLN A 33 17.56 16.65 1.05
N VAL A 34 16.32 16.87 1.50
CA VAL A 34 15.10 16.57 0.73
C VAL A 34 15.05 17.36 -0.58
N GLN A 35 15.47 18.62 -0.58
CA GLN A 35 15.51 19.45 -1.79
C GLN A 35 16.58 18.99 -2.79
N ALA A 36 17.67 18.39 -2.31
CA ALA A 36 18.71 17.82 -3.15
C ALA A 36 18.32 16.46 -3.78
N VAL A 37 17.26 15.81 -3.29
CA VAL A 37 16.77 14.56 -3.86
C VAL A 37 16.06 14.81 -5.19
N ASP A 38 16.56 14.16 -6.23
CA ASP A 38 15.97 14.21 -7.55
C ASP A 38 14.78 13.22 -7.65
N PHE A 39 13.58 13.72 -7.33
CA PHE A 39 12.34 12.95 -7.42
C PHE A 39 11.94 12.54 -8.84
N THR A 40 12.62 13.02 -9.88
CA THR A 40 12.30 12.65 -11.27
C THR A 40 12.69 11.21 -11.61
N LYS A 41 13.63 10.63 -10.86
CA LYS A 41 14.13 9.26 -11.06
C LYS A 41 13.33 8.19 -10.33
N LEU A 42 12.36 8.59 -9.50
CA LEU A 42 11.58 7.65 -8.70
C LEU A 42 10.40 7.07 -9.49
N PRO A 43 9.99 5.83 -9.20
CA PRO A 43 8.73 5.27 -9.68
C PRO A 43 7.54 6.15 -9.28
N ASN A 44 6.50 6.22 -10.11
CA ASN A 44 5.33 7.07 -9.89
C ASN A 44 4.71 6.90 -8.50
N ASP A 45 4.57 5.67 -8.01
CA ASP A 45 4.01 5.40 -6.68
C ASP A 45 4.86 6.02 -5.57
N LYS A 46 6.18 5.90 -5.68
CA LYS A 46 7.13 6.45 -4.70
C LYS A 46 7.23 7.97 -4.76
N LYS A 47 7.05 8.54 -5.95
CA LYS A 47 6.98 9.99 -6.14
C LYS A 47 5.76 10.58 -5.44
N ILE A 48 4.58 10.00 -5.65
CA ILE A 48 3.34 10.46 -5.01
C ILE A 48 3.43 10.31 -3.48
N GLU A 49 4.01 9.20 -3.00
CA GLU A 49 4.25 8.96 -1.56
C GLU A 49 5.15 10.05 -0.96
N ALA A 50 6.26 10.37 -1.63
CA ALA A 50 7.17 11.44 -1.19
C ALA A 50 6.50 12.82 -1.21
N ASP A 51 5.80 13.18 -2.29
CA ASP A 51 5.10 14.47 -2.43
C ASP A 51 4.07 14.68 -1.30
N LEU A 52 3.29 13.64 -0.98
CA LEU A 52 2.31 13.68 0.10
C LEU A 52 2.97 13.87 1.48
N LEU A 53 4.10 13.22 1.72
CA LEU A 53 4.84 13.34 2.98
C LEU A 53 5.45 14.74 3.14
N VAL A 54 6.08 15.28 2.09
CA VAL A 54 6.66 16.63 2.11
C VAL A 54 5.57 17.68 2.35
N LEU A 55 4.43 17.55 1.65
CA LEU A 55 3.30 18.46 1.83
C LEU A 55 2.73 18.41 3.26
N TYR A 56 2.62 17.21 3.84
CA TYR A 56 2.19 17.03 5.23
C TYR A 56 3.18 17.66 6.23
N ALA A 57 4.48 17.44 6.02
CA ALA A 57 5.53 17.99 6.88
C ALA A 57 5.53 19.53 6.86
N ILE A 58 5.52 20.14 5.67
CA ILE A 58 5.50 21.60 5.53
C ILE A 58 4.27 22.20 6.20
N ASN A 59 3.08 21.63 6.00
CA ASN A 59 1.86 22.16 6.62
C ASN A 59 1.85 21.96 8.14
N SER A 60 2.47 20.89 8.64
CA SER A 60 2.64 20.68 10.09
C SER A 60 3.60 21.69 10.71
N LEU A 61 4.72 21.98 10.05
CA LEU A 61 5.66 23.03 10.47
C LEU A 61 5.00 24.42 10.43
N TYR A 62 4.19 24.68 9.40
CA TYR A 62 3.43 25.92 9.30
C TYR A 62 2.41 26.05 10.45
N PHE A 63 1.73 24.96 10.83
CA PHE A 63 0.85 24.95 11.98
C PHE A 63 1.59 25.29 13.28
N ILE A 64 2.78 24.70 13.50
CA ILE A 64 3.62 24.98 14.68
C ILE A 64 4.03 26.46 14.70
N ASN A 65 4.46 27.01 13.57
CA ASN A 65 4.80 28.44 13.44
C ASN A 65 3.62 29.35 13.84
N LEU A 66 2.40 29.04 13.38
CA LEU A 66 1.21 29.80 13.77
C LEU A 66 0.93 29.70 15.27
N ARG A 67 1.15 28.51 15.88
CA ARG A 67 0.98 28.31 17.33
C ARG A 67 1.96 29.13 18.15
N ILE A 68 3.23 29.20 17.72
CA ILE A 68 4.25 30.04 18.35
C ILE A 68 3.86 31.52 18.28
N LYS A 69 3.26 31.96 17.16
CA LYS A 69 2.76 33.33 16.99
C LYS A 69 1.43 33.60 17.70
N HIS A 70 0.86 32.62 18.40
CA HIS A 70 -0.47 32.70 19.01
C HIS A 70 -1.58 33.09 18.01
N VAL A 71 -1.42 32.75 16.72
CA VAL A 71 -2.42 32.99 15.69
C VAL A 71 -3.23 31.72 15.47
N ASP A 72 -4.52 31.79 15.74
CA ASP A 72 -5.44 30.69 15.44
C ASP A 72 -5.97 30.79 14.02
N SER A 73 -5.64 29.78 13.21
CA SER A 73 -6.17 29.61 11.85
C SER A 73 -6.71 28.20 11.67
N ASP A 74 -8.00 28.10 11.39
CA ASP A 74 -8.65 26.83 11.07
C ASP A 74 -8.31 26.34 9.65
N PHE A 75 -7.80 27.22 8.79
CA PHE A 75 -7.40 26.89 7.43
C PHE A 75 -6.35 25.76 7.40
N VAL A 76 -5.34 25.82 8.27
CA VAL A 76 -4.28 24.81 8.32
C VAL A 76 -4.80 23.46 8.78
N LYS A 77 -5.78 23.44 9.69
CA LYS A 77 -6.43 22.21 10.14
C LYS A 77 -7.25 21.56 9.03
N VAL A 78 -7.98 22.36 8.26
CA VAL A 78 -8.69 21.91 7.06
C VAL A 78 -7.70 21.30 6.08
N GLU A 79 -6.54 21.94 5.92
CA GLU A 79 -5.58 21.53 4.93
C GLU A 79 -4.83 20.24 5.29
N LEU A 80 -4.52 20.07 6.57
CA LEU A 80 -4.04 18.80 7.10
C LEU A 80 -5.07 17.66 6.91
N LYS A 81 -6.37 17.93 7.12
CA LYS A 81 -7.43 16.94 6.87
C LYS A 81 -7.50 16.56 5.39
N ARG A 82 -7.42 17.53 4.47
CA ARG A 82 -7.42 17.25 3.01
C ARG A 82 -6.25 16.35 2.61
N ILE A 83 -5.06 16.58 3.17
CA ILE A 83 -3.88 15.76 2.90
C ILE A 83 -4.06 14.34 3.44
N GLN A 84 -4.57 14.20 4.67
CA GLN A 84 -4.87 12.89 5.25
C GLN A 84 -5.88 12.09 4.41
N GLU A 85 -6.93 12.74 3.90
CA GLU A 85 -7.88 12.11 2.97
C GLU A 85 -7.21 11.66 1.67
N THR A 86 -6.29 12.46 1.15
CA THR A 86 -5.54 12.13 -0.07
C THR A 86 -4.59 10.95 0.17
N MET A 87 -3.91 10.89 1.32
CA MET A 87 -3.10 9.75 1.74
C MET A 87 -3.93 8.47 1.88
N LYS A 88 -5.15 8.56 2.45
CA LYS A 88 -6.07 7.42 2.54
C LYS A 88 -6.46 6.91 1.15
N LYS A 89 -6.79 7.80 0.22
CA LYS A 89 -7.10 7.43 -1.17
C LYS A 89 -5.91 6.77 -1.87
N PHE A 90 -4.71 7.32 -1.69
CA PHE A 90 -3.48 6.74 -2.24
C PHE A 90 -3.24 5.32 -1.72
N LYS A 91 -3.38 5.12 -0.40
CA LYS A 91 -3.30 3.80 0.23
C LYS A 91 -4.32 2.83 -0.35
N GLN A 92 -5.58 3.24 -0.49
CA GLN A 92 -6.62 2.39 -1.08
C GLN A 92 -6.28 1.96 -2.52
N THR A 93 -5.71 2.85 -3.33
CA THR A 93 -5.26 2.52 -4.69
C THR A 93 -4.14 1.49 -4.66
N LYS A 94 -3.17 1.65 -3.76
CA LYS A 94 -2.08 0.68 -3.57
C LYS A 94 -2.59 -0.68 -3.12
N ASP A 95 -3.49 -0.71 -2.13
CA ASP A 95 -4.08 -1.94 -1.59
C ASP A 95 -4.92 -2.67 -2.65
N LYS A 96 -5.64 -1.93 -3.50
CA LYS A 96 -6.36 -2.50 -4.67
C LYS A 96 -5.43 -3.19 -5.65
N LEU A 97 -4.21 -2.70 -5.82
CA LEU A 97 -3.24 -3.26 -6.76
C LEU A 97 -2.51 -4.48 -6.18
N THR A 98 -2.20 -4.45 -4.88
CA THR A 98 -1.33 -5.43 -4.21
C THR A 98 -2.08 -6.50 -3.44
N ILE A 99 -3.14 -6.14 -2.70
CA ILE A 99 -3.78 -7.02 -1.70
C ILE A 99 -5.10 -7.61 -2.23
N MET A 100 -5.85 -6.86 -3.04
CA MET A 100 -7.15 -7.33 -3.51
C MET A 100 -7.03 -8.54 -4.47
N PRO A 101 -7.79 -9.62 -4.24
CA PRO A 101 -7.83 -10.75 -5.15
C PRO A 101 -8.41 -10.30 -6.49
N ARG A 102 -7.72 -10.66 -7.57
CA ARG A 102 -8.18 -10.38 -8.94
C ARG A 102 -9.02 -11.55 -9.40
N LEU A 103 -10.20 -11.25 -9.94
CA LEU A 103 -11.04 -12.26 -10.57
C LEU A 103 -10.33 -12.83 -11.80
N ASP A 104 -10.14 -14.15 -11.84
CA ASP A 104 -9.68 -14.81 -13.06
C ASP A 104 -10.78 -14.76 -14.12
N LYS A 105 -10.52 -13.96 -15.16
CA LYS A 105 -11.44 -13.75 -16.28
C LYS A 105 -11.69 -15.04 -17.05
N ASP A 106 -10.69 -15.92 -17.15
CA ASP A 106 -10.83 -17.18 -17.89
C ASP A 106 -11.68 -18.18 -17.11
N ALA A 107 -11.37 -18.37 -15.82
CA ALA A 107 -12.19 -19.21 -14.95
C ALA A 107 -13.65 -18.73 -14.92
N SER A 108 -13.88 -17.41 -14.83
CA SER A 108 -15.21 -16.81 -14.86
C SER A 108 -15.98 -17.12 -16.15
N LYS A 109 -15.32 -17.07 -17.31
CA LYS A 109 -15.94 -17.46 -18.60
C LYS A 109 -16.36 -18.93 -18.60
N ARG A 110 -15.53 -19.81 -18.04
CA ARG A 110 -15.84 -21.25 -17.94
C ARG A 110 -17.05 -21.49 -17.04
N PHE A 111 -17.12 -20.81 -15.89
CA PHE A 111 -18.28 -20.89 -15.00
C PHE A 111 -19.57 -20.44 -15.68
N VAL A 112 -19.56 -19.30 -16.37
CA VAL A 112 -20.74 -18.80 -17.09
C VAL A 112 -21.13 -19.74 -18.24
N ARG A 113 -20.16 -20.24 -19.01
CA ARG A 113 -20.43 -21.18 -20.11
C ARG A 113 -21.07 -22.48 -19.62
N ASN A 114 -20.57 -23.04 -18.53
CA ASN A 114 -21.13 -24.26 -17.96
C ASN A 114 -22.50 -24.03 -17.32
N ALA A 115 -22.72 -22.88 -16.67
CA ALA A 115 -24.01 -22.53 -16.08
C ALA A 115 -25.12 -22.34 -17.13
N LEU A 116 -24.76 -21.84 -18.33
CA LEU A 116 -25.69 -21.66 -19.45
C LEU A 116 -25.78 -22.88 -20.37
N TRP A 117 -25.05 -23.96 -20.08
CA TRP A 117 -25.10 -25.16 -20.89
C TRP A 117 -26.36 -25.96 -20.58
N THR A 118 -27.29 -26.03 -21.54
CA THR A 118 -28.45 -26.92 -21.46
C THR A 118 -28.12 -28.23 -22.18
N PRO A 119 -28.32 -29.39 -21.55
CA PRO A 119 -28.21 -30.66 -22.26
C PRO A 119 -29.26 -30.70 -23.38
N PRO A 120 -28.91 -31.18 -24.58
CA PRO A 120 -29.90 -31.38 -25.62
C PRO A 120 -30.96 -32.36 -25.10
N GLU A 121 -32.24 -31.99 -25.22
CA GLU A 121 -33.37 -32.82 -24.82
C GLU A 121 -33.23 -34.22 -25.44
N SER A 122 -33.21 -35.22 -24.57
CA SER A 122 -33.01 -36.60 -24.97
C SER A 122 -34.29 -37.15 -25.61
N ASP A 123 -34.31 -37.18 -26.92
CA ASP A 123 -35.01 -38.22 -27.68
C ASP A 123 -34.05 -38.77 -28.73
N THR A 124 -33.11 -39.61 -28.30
CA THR A 124 -32.66 -40.86 -28.97
C THR A 124 -31.33 -41.37 -28.38
N PRO A 125 -31.12 -42.70 -28.28
CA PRO A 125 -29.85 -43.27 -27.86
C PRO A 125 -28.85 -43.33 -29.03
N CYS A 126 -27.62 -42.91 -28.71
CA CYS A 126 -26.33 -43.15 -29.38
C CYS A 126 -25.88 -42.30 -30.60
N ASP A 127 -24.62 -41.87 -30.48
CA ASP A 127 -23.57 -41.67 -31.49
C ASP A 127 -23.64 -40.56 -32.53
N LYS A 128 -22.94 -39.43 -32.26
CA LYS A 128 -22.14 -38.69 -33.27
C LYS A 128 -20.84 -38.09 -32.70
N LYS A 129 -19.76 -38.87 -32.84
CA LYS A 129 -18.35 -38.53 -33.11
C LYS A 129 -17.84 -37.11 -32.74
N THR A 130 -17.18 -37.01 -31.59
CA THR A 130 -16.09 -36.04 -31.38
C THR A 130 -14.86 -36.56 -32.13
N LYS A 131 -14.31 -35.76 -33.05
CA LYS A 131 -13.04 -36.07 -33.72
C LYS A 131 -11.95 -36.28 -32.67
N ASP A 132 -11.12 -37.29 -32.92
CA ASP A 132 -10.09 -37.84 -32.04
C ASP A 132 -9.12 -36.77 -31.49
N ILE A 133 -9.27 -36.43 -30.21
CA ILE A 133 -8.16 -36.09 -29.32
C ILE A 133 -8.47 -36.84 -28.02
N PRO A 134 -7.65 -37.83 -27.61
CA PRO A 134 -7.94 -38.61 -26.41
C PRO A 134 -7.89 -37.68 -25.19
N PRO A 135 -8.85 -37.78 -24.25
CA PRO A 135 -8.77 -37.05 -22.99
C PRO A 135 -7.69 -37.73 -22.15
N VAL A 136 -6.49 -37.13 -22.11
CA VAL A 136 -5.49 -37.51 -21.12
C VAL A 136 -5.98 -37.00 -19.76
N SER A 137 -6.79 -37.80 -19.08
CA SER A 137 -7.02 -37.64 -17.65
C SER A 137 -5.83 -38.28 -16.93
N LYS A 138 -4.80 -37.49 -16.62
CA LYS A 138 -3.83 -37.90 -15.59
C LYS A 138 -4.58 -37.89 -14.26
N LYS A 139 -4.97 -39.07 -13.76
CA LYS A 139 -5.43 -39.23 -12.38
C LYS A 139 -4.21 -39.12 -11.48
N THR A 140 -3.88 -37.90 -11.06
CA THR A 140 -2.85 -37.68 -10.05
C THR A 140 -3.41 -38.15 -8.72
N LYS A 141 -2.89 -39.27 -8.20
CA LYS A 141 -3.14 -39.67 -6.81
C LYS A 141 -2.09 -38.97 -5.94
N PHE A 142 -2.57 -38.36 -4.86
CA PHE A 142 -1.74 -37.70 -3.85
C PHE A 142 -1.59 -38.65 -2.66
N ASP A 143 -0.40 -38.69 -2.06
CA ASP A 143 -0.19 -39.29 -0.74
C ASP A 143 -0.75 -38.40 0.38
N ALA A 144 -0.75 -38.88 1.62
CA ALA A 144 -1.31 -38.16 2.78
C ALA A 144 -0.60 -36.82 3.09
N ASP A 145 0.58 -36.59 2.52
CA ASP A 145 1.39 -35.39 2.67
C ASP A 145 1.40 -34.49 1.41
N GLY A 146 0.66 -34.86 0.36
CA GLY A 146 0.37 -34.00 -0.81
C GLY A 146 1.33 -34.08 -1.99
N ASN A 147 2.18 -35.10 -2.09
CA ASN A 147 3.12 -35.30 -3.21
C ASN A 147 2.58 -36.26 -4.29
N VAL A 148 3.09 -36.10 -5.52
CA VAL A 148 2.64 -36.82 -6.73
C VAL A 148 3.48 -38.08 -6.99
N ILE A 149 2.83 -39.23 -7.11
CA ILE A 149 3.42 -40.53 -7.44
C ILE A 149 3.25 -40.84 -8.95
N GLU A 150 4.36 -40.91 -9.70
CA GLU A 150 4.37 -41.32 -11.12
C GLU A 150 4.88 -42.78 -11.25
N GLU A 151 4.01 -43.73 -11.63
CA GLU A 151 4.43 -45.10 -11.98
C GLU A 151 4.74 -45.20 -13.48
N THR A 152 6.00 -45.48 -13.83
CA THR A 152 6.41 -45.86 -15.19
C THR A 152 6.07 -47.32 -15.43
N ILE A 153 5.03 -47.60 -16.24
CA ILE A 153 4.74 -48.96 -16.71
C ILE A 153 5.55 -49.24 -17.98
N THR A 154 6.59 -50.06 -17.86
CA THR A 154 7.35 -50.66 -18.97
C THR A 154 6.54 -51.82 -19.55
N ILE A 155 6.26 -51.80 -20.86
CA ILE A 155 5.57 -52.90 -21.56
C ILE A 155 6.63 -53.67 -22.38
N LEU A 156 6.81 -54.96 -22.07
CA LEU A 156 7.52 -55.95 -22.89
C LEU A 156 6.56 -56.58 -23.89
#